data_AF-A0A9J6ZZK3-F1
#
_entry.id   AF-A0A9J6ZZK3-F1
#
_cell.length_a   1.000
_cell.length_b   1.000
_cell.length_c   1.000
_cell.angle_alpha   90.00
_cell.angle_beta   90.00
_cell.angle_gamma   90.00
#
_symmetry.space_group_name_H-M   'P 1'
#
loop_
_entity.id
_entity.type
_entity.pdbx_description
1 polymer ?
#
loop_
_entity_poly.entity_id
_entity_poly.type
_entity_poly.pdbx_seq_one_letter_code
_entity_poly.pdbx_strand_id
1 'polypeptide(L)'
;MILGQRLLHDDAPFNYSAICNRAAQQAQGDFLLFLDSDTMVVLSNWLERLLAQALRPQVGVVGPRLIYTSERIESAGLVLGMGGDAGSPFVGISMREDGYMGRLQVAQEYSAVSGSCLLIRHELFDQVGGLDEQHFGVRYSDVDLCLKVKAAGYKVIWTPFASLVHFGRQTIHSYADNSFVKMVARSQEALVSRHLPALANDPAFNPNLSLLHKEVQPETEMDVTWEAAFHPRPRVWAYPVNSGGGGEYRVRAPLRALEQAALAQISLLPNSEGRERTRVPSLPEMARAAPDSLFVLHGINDLMIRWLDLYRKYTDTFLVFSLDDNLFHLPQKGGQKNRLPSDMRKRVRRALKHCHRLIVTTEPLREVYQDFIEDIWVMPNRLETQRWGSLESKRGQGKKPRVGWAGAAQHRGDLELIRPVMEALQDEVEWVFMGMCPTPLRPLVDEYHDGVPFVDYPQKLASLNLDLAIAPLEHNKFNEGKSNLRLLEYGALGWPVICSDVEPYRNSPATCLPNKPGAWEKAIRERIHEPDALADEGDRMRAWVRENHMLEDHLEEWMQALFSDEVLRQLLKPAG
;
A
#
# COMPACT_ATOMS: atom_id res chain seq x y z
N MET A 1 52.36 -8.83 -10.85
CA MET A 1 52.62 -10.27 -11.03
C MET A 1 52.04 -11.00 -9.83
N ILE A 2 51.02 -11.83 -10.02
CA ILE A 2 50.58 -12.78 -8.99
C ILE A 2 51.46 -14.02 -9.18
N LEU A 3 52.40 -14.25 -8.28
CA LEU A 3 53.26 -15.44 -8.29
C LEU A 3 52.46 -16.64 -7.77
N GLY A 4 52.61 -17.83 -8.39
CA GLY A 4 52.01 -19.07 -7.88
C GLY A 4 50.53 -19.29 -8.20
N GLN A 5 50.10 -19.05 -9.44
CA GLN A 5 48.71 -19.30 -9.85
C GLN A 5 48.38 -20.79 -9.87
N ARG A 6 47.26 -21.16 -9.27
CA ARG A 6 46.67 -22.50 -9.36
C ARG A 6 45.24 -22.36 -9.87
N LEU A 7 44.94 -23.02 -10.99
CA LEU A 7 43.59 -23.09 -11.53
C LEU A 7 42.87 -24.30 -10.92
N LEU A 8 41.66 -24.09 -10.41
CA LEU A 8 40.77 -25.14 -9.93
C LEU A 8 39.60 -25.23 -10.92
N HIS A 9 39.34 -26.44 -11.43
CA HIS A 9 38.16 -26.71 -12.23
C HIS A 9 37.03 -27.21 -11.32
N ASP A 10 35.83 -26.72 -11.56
CA ASP A 10 34.64 -27.07 -10.79
C ASP A 10 33.48 -27.37 -11.75
N ASP A 11 33.18 -28.66 -11.90
CA ASP A 11 32.14 -29.16 -12.79
C ASP A 11 30.77 -29.30 -12.08
N ALA A 12 30.67 -28.89 -10.81
CA ALA A 12 29.42 -28.93 -10.05
C ALA A 12 28.42 -27.89 -10.56
N PRO A 13 27.10 -28.07 -10.29
CA PRO A 13 26.11 -27.03 -10.52
C PRO A 13 26.50 -25.71 -9.85
N PHE A 14 26.27 -24.59 -10.53
CA PHE A 14 26.76 -23.28 -10.09
C PHE A 14 26.30 -22.94 -8.66
N ASN A 15 27.28 -22.76 -7.78
CA ASN A 15 27.11 -22.27 -6.42
C ASN A 15 28.35 -21.45 -6.06
N TYR A 16 28.21 -20.14 -6.08
CA TYR A 16 29.30 -19.20 -5.83
C TYR A 16 29.94 -19.45 -4.46
N SER A 17 29.12 -19.59 -3.42
CA SER A 17 29.60 -19.81 -2.05
C SER A 17 30.43 -21.09 -1.94
N ALA A 18 29.99 -22.17 -2.59
CA ALA A 18 30.70 -23.44 -2.57
C ALA A 18 32.03 -23.39 -3.35
N ILE A 19 32.04 -22.71 -4.50
CA ILE A 19 33.27 -22.47 -5.29
C ILE A 19 34.29 -21.68 -4.45
N CYS A 20 33.84 -20.60 -3.83
CA CYS A 20 34.66 -19.75 -2.97
C CYS A 20 35.20 -20.48 -1.73
N ASN A 21 34.37 -21.29 -1.04
CA ASN A 21 34.80 -22.09 0.11
C ASN A 21 35.87 -23.12 -0.30
N ARG A 22 35.69 -23.82 -1.43
CA ARG A 22 36.70 -24.76 -1.97
C ARG A 22 38.01 -24.06 -2.30
N ALA A 23 37.95 -22.88 -2.91
CA ALA A 23 39.13 -22.09 -3.23
C ALA A 23 39.85 -21.60 -1.96
N ALA A 24 39.09 -21.15 -0.95
CA ALA A 24 39.63 -20.70 0.34
C ALA A 24 40.45 -21.81 1.02
N GLN A 25 39.96 -23.06 1.02
CA GLN A 25 40.69 -24.22 1.57
C GLN A 25 42.02 -24.52 0.89
N GLN A 26 42.21 -24.08 -0.36
CA GLN A 26 43.47 -24.27 -1.11
C GLN A 26 44.41 -23.06 -0.99
N ALA A 27 43.93 -21.93 -0.47
CA ALA A 27 44.72 -20.72 -0.31
C ALA A 27 45.72 -20.85 0.84
N GLN A 28 46.88 -20.22 0.70
CA GLN A 28 47.98 -20.30 1.67
C GLN A 28 48.30 -18.97 2.36
N GLY A 29 47.59 -17.90 2.01
CA GLY A 29 47.80 -16.58 2.59
C GLY A 29 47.08 -16.42 3.94
N ASP A 30 47.62 -15.53 4.78
CA ASP A 30 47.00 -15.12 6.05
C ASP A 30 45.68 -14.35 5.85
N PHE A 31 45.50 -13.79 4.65
CA PHE A 31 44.29 -13.11 4.22
C PHE A 31 43.76 -13.75 2.94
N LEU A 32 42.44 -13.84 2.87
CA LEU A 32 41.69 -14.26 1.70
C LEU A 32 41.10 -13.04 1.02
N LEU A 33 41.36 -12.91 -0.27
CA LEU A 33 40.73 -11.91 -1.12
C LEU A 33 39.77 -12.62 -2.09
N PHE A 34 38.48 -12.33 -1.94
CA PHE A 34 37.47 -12.63 -2.94
C PHE A 34 37.46 -11.49 -3.95
N LEU A 35 37.61 -11.81 -5.23
CA LEU A 35 37.69 -10.84 -6.31
C LEU A 35 36.96 -11.41 -7.54
N ASP A 36 35.90 -10.73 -7.97
CA ASP A 36 35.13 -11.16 -9.13
C ASP A 36 35.97 -11.05 -10.41
N SER A 37 35.75 -11.99 -11.33
CA SER A 37 36.52 -12.11 -12.57
C SER A 37 36.33 -10.95 -13.56
N ASP A 38 35.28 -10.16 -13.39
CA ASP A 38 34.93 -8.99 -14.18
C ASP A 38 35.26 -7.67 -13.45
N THR A 39 36.33 -7.68 -12.66
CA THR A 39 36.90 -6.49 -12.01
C THR A 39 38.23 -6.09 -12.65
N MET A 40 38.51 -4.79 -12.62
CA MET A 40 39.77 -4.22 -13.08
C MET A 40 40.35 -3.32 -12.00
N VAL A 41 41.56 -3.67 -11.55
CA VAL A 41 42.38 -2.88 -10.65
C VAL A 41 42.93 -1.67 -11.41
N VAL A 42 42.69 -0.47 -10.89
CA VAL A 42 43.13 0.79 -11.53
C VAL A 42 44.23 1.53 -10.76
N LEU A 43 44.55 1.10 -9.54
CA LEU A 43 45.60 1.69 -8.70
C LEU A 43 46.57 0.59 -8.26
N SER A 44 47.88 0.84 -8.38
CA SER A 44 48.90 -0.15 -8.02
C SER A 44 48.93 -0.50 -6.54
N ASN A 45 48.57 0.45 -5.67
CA ASN A 45 48.62 0.31 -4.21
C ASN A 45 47.30 -0.17 -3.57
N TRP A 46 46.32 -0.60 -4.37
CA TRP A 46 44.97 -0.92 -3.90
C TRP A 46 44.97 -2.02 -2.81
N LEU A 47 45.77 -3.07 -2.96
CA LEU A 47 45.80 -4.20 -2.04
C LEU A 47 46.49 -3.80 -0.74
N GLU A 48 47.57 -3.02 -0.80
CA GLU A 48 48.21 -2.44 0.39
C GLU A 48 47.23 -1.56 1.17
N ARG A 49 46.34 -0.82 0.48
CA ARG A 49 45.31 0.01 1.13
C ARG A 49 44.23 -0.83 1.81
N LEU A 50 43.82 -1.95 1.22
CA LEU A 50 42.89 -2.90 1.85
C LEU A 50 43.55 -3.59 3.06
N LEU A 51 44.78 -4.10 2.88
CA LEU A 51 45.54 -4.75 3.95
C LEU A 51 45.83 -3.81 5.11
N ALA A 52 46.13 -2.53 4.86
CA ALA A 52 46.33 -1.55 5.93
C ALA A 52 45.12 -1.43 6.88
N GLN A 53 43.89 -1.58 6.35
CA GLN A 53 42.69 -1.65 7.17
C GLN A 53 42.54 -3.02 7.84
N ALA A 54 42.78 -4.10 7.08
CA ALA A 54 42.60 -5.47 7.56
C ALA A 54 43.62 -5.83 8.66
N LEU A 55 44.81 -5.23 8.70
CA LEU A 55 45.80 -5.46 9.76
C LEU A 55 45.37 -4.95 11.14
N ARG A 56 44.37 -4.07 11.21
CA ARG A 56 43.84 -3.58 12.49
C ARG A 56 43.09 -4.71 13.21
N PRO A 57 43.44 -5.11 14.45
CA PRO A 57 42.90 -6.32 15.09
C PRO A 57 41.37 -6.41 15.14
N GLN A 58 40.70 -5.28 15.32
CA GLN A 58 39.24 -5.19 15.40
C GLN A 58 38.52 -5.28 14.05
N VAL A 59 39.23 -5.24 12.93
CA VAL A 59 38.64 -5.27 11.58
C VAL A 59 38.62 -6.70 11.08
N GLY A 60 37.44 -7.20 10.73
CA GLY A 60 37.28 -8.55 10.20
C GLY A 60 37.30 -8.58 8.67
N VAL A 61 36.55 -7.65 8.06
CA VAL A 61 36.33 -7.58 6.61
C VAL A 61 36.63 -6.18 6.09
N VAL A 62 37.23 -6.08 4.90
CA VAL A 62 37.47 -4.82 4.20
C VAL A 62 36.97 -4.89 2.75
N GLY A 63 36.19 -3.90 2.32
CA GLY A 63 35.76 -3.72 0.93
C GLY A 63 36.24 -2.39 0.34
N PRO A 64 36.59 -2.34 -0.96
CA PRO A 64 36.96 -1.11 -1.65
C PRO A 64 35.73 -0.34 -2.17
N ARG A 65 35.97 0.85 -2.73
CA ARG A 65 35.02 1.50 -3.63
C ARG A 65 34.96 0.76 -4.96
N LEU A 66 33.76 0.39 -5.40
CA LEU A 66 33.52 -0.17 -6.73
C LEU A 66 32.88 0.90 -7.63
N ILE A 67 33.37 1.01 -8.85
CA ILE A 67 32.89 1.97 -9.84
C ILE A 67 32.57 1.28 -11.16
N TYR A 68 31.60 1.83 -11.89
CA TYR A 68 31.42 1.49 -13.30
C TYR A 68 32.52 2.12 -14.16
N THR A 69 32.62 1.69 -15.42
CA THR A 69 33.49 2.30 -16.44
C THR A 69 33.18 3.78 -16.70
N SER A 70 32.00 4.24 -16.30
CA SER A 70 31.56 5.65 -16.38
C SER A 70 32.04 6.52 -15.21
N GLU A 71 32.95 6.04 -14.37
CA GLU A 71 33.43 6.72 -13.15
C GLU A 71 32.31 7.02 -12.13
N ARG A 72 31.20 6.29 -12.22
CA ARG A 72 30.08 6.38 -11.28
C ARG A 72 30.14 5.25 -10.27
N ILE A 73 29.71 5.50 -9.04
CA ILE A 73 29.69 4.51 -7.97
C ILE A 73 28.79 3.32 -8.35
N GLU A 74 29.31 2.12 -8.17
CA GLU A 74 28.57 0.86 -8.22
C GLU A 74 28.31 0.33 -6.81
N SER A 75 29.33 0.37 -5.94
CA SER A 75 29.21 0.04 -4.53
C SER A 75 30.12 0.89 -3.65
N ALA A 76 29.56 1.38 -2.54
CA ALA A 76 30.23 2.18 -1.53
C ALA A 76 29.92 1.65 -0.11
N GLY A 77 29.95 0.33 0.06
CA GLY A 77 29.39 -0.37 1.21
C GLY A 77 27.94 -0.80 0.94
N LEU A 78 27.38 -1.63 1.81
CA LEU A 78 26.00 -2.10 1.71
C LEU A 78 25.22 -1.69 2.97
N VAL A 79 24.04 -1.13 2.73
CA VAL A 79 23.01 -0.81 3.72
C VAL A 79 21.94 -1.91 3.66
N LEU A 80 21.69 -2.53 4.79
CA LEU A 80 20.64 -3.53 4.99
C LEU A 80 19.27 -2.86 4.90
N GLY A 81 18.31 -3.56 4.29
CA GLY A 81 16.96 -3.08 4.02
C GLY A 81 16.83 -2.17 2.80
N MET A 82 17.92 -1.54 2.33
CA MET A 82 17.87 -0.64 1.17
C MET A 82 17.48 -1.40 -0.10
N GLY A 83 16.46 -0.91 -0.81
CA GLY A 83 15.86 -1.59 -1.97
C GLY A 83 14.97 -2.78 -1.60
N GLY A 84 14.69 -2.99 -0.31
CA GLY A 84 13.92 -4.13 0.23
C GLY A 84 14.75 -5.36 0.57
N ASP A 85 16.06 -5.35 0.30
CA ASP A 85 17.01 -6.41 0.65
C ASP A 85 18.31 -5.82 1.23
N ALA A 86 19.37 -5.65 0.44
CA ALA A 86 20.61 -5.01 0.83
C ALA A 86 21.16 -4.28 -0.39
N GLY A 87 21.35 -2.97 -0.26
CA GLY A 87 21.70 -2.09 -1.36
C GLY A 87 22.88 -1.19 -1.03
N SER A 88 23.63 -0.79 -2.05
CA SER A 88 24.64 0.25 -1.87
C SER A 88 23.99 1.62 -1.92
N PRO A 89 24.32 2.54 -0.99
CA PRO A 89 24.04 3.96 -1.18
C PRO A 89 24.91 4.51 -2.32
N PHE A 90 24.59 5.72 -2.78
CA PHE A 90 25.38 6.50 -3.73
C PHE A 90 25.49 5.94 -5.16
N VAL A 91 24.84 4.81 -5.47
CA VAL A 91 24.92 4.22 -6.81
C VAL A 91 24.53 5.23 -7.88
N GLY A 92 25.38 5.34 -8.89
CA GLY A 92 25.16 6.24 -10.01
C GLY A 92 25.70 7.65 -9.79
N ILE A 93 26.10 8.07 -8.57
CA ILE A 93 26.76 9.38 -8.40
C ILE A 93 28.23 9.31 -8.84
N SER A 94 28.84 10.44 -9.21
CA SER A 94 30.24 10.43 -9.64
C SER A 94 31.16 10.07 -8.47
N MET A 95 32.20 9.27 -8.73
CA MET A 95 33.22 8.97 -7.73
C MET A 95 34.03 10.19 -7.26
N ARG A 96 33.89 11.32 -7.95
CA ARG A 96 34.53 12.60 -7.64
C ARG A 96 33.70 13.46 -6.68
N GLU A 97 32.43 13.11 -6.46
CA GLU A 97 31.58 13.79 -5.50
C GLU A 97 31.90 13.35 -4.08
N ASP A 98 31.72 14.26 -3.11
CA ASP A 98 31.95 13.97 -1.70
C ASP A 98 30.89 13.02 -1.11
N GLY A 99 29.72 12.96 -1.74
CA GLY A 99 28.56 12.23 -1.25
C GLY A 99 27.93 12.90 -0.02
N TYR A 100 26.83 12.32 0.47
CA TYR A 100 26.12 12.83 1.64
C TYR A 100 27.07 12.95 2.84
N MET A 101 27.22 14.18 3.34
CA MET A 101 28.12 14.53 4.45
C MET A 101 29.58 14.07 4.28
N GLY A 102 30.09 14.01 3.04
CA GLY A 102 31.48 13.61 2.77
C GLY A 102 31.76 12.12 2.93
N ARG A 103 30.72 11.27 3.08
CA ARG A 103 30.88 9.84 3.35
C ARG A 103 31.62 9.08 2.26
N LEU A 104 31.71 9.57 1.02
CA LEU A 104 32.49 8.91 -0.03
C LEU A 104 34.00 9.15 0.09
N GLN A 105 34.43 10.05 0.96
CA GLN A 105 35.85 10.46 1.08
C GLN A 105 36.56 9.83 2.28
N VAL A 106 35.82 9.14 3.16
CA VAL A 106 36.35 8.58 4.40
C VAL A 106 36.11 7.08 4.51
N ALA A 107 37.09 6.37 5.07
CA ALA A 107 36.89 4.97 5.44
C ALA A 107 35.92 4.91 6.62
N GLN A 108 34.92 4.02 6.54
CA GLN A 108 33.84 3.96 7.51
C GLN A 108 33.36 2.53 7.74
N GLU A 109 32.71 2.32 8.88
CA GLU A 109 32.10 1.04 9.22
C GLU A 109 30.74 0.90 8.54
N TYR A 110 30.50 -0.26 7.94
CA TYR A 110 29.20 -0.64 7.36
C TYR A 110 28.72 -1.95 7.98
N SER A 111 27.50 -2.35 7.63
CA SER A 111 26.99 -3.68 7.98
C SER A 111 27.42 -4.76 7.01
N ALA A 112 27.61 -4.43 5.74
CA ALA A 112 28.23 -5.32 4.77
C ALA A 112 29.00 -4.53 3.69
N VAL A 113 29.84 -5.23 2.93
CA VAL A 113 30.51 -4.74 1.72
C VAL A 113 30.27 -5.74 0.58
N SER A 114 30.41 -5.28 -0.66
CA SER A 114 30.17 -6.12 -1.85
C SER A 114 31.12 -7.31 -1.92
N GLY A 115 30.58 -8.49 -2.23
CA GLY A 115 31.36 -9.68 -2.55
C GLY A 115 32.26 -9.56 -3.78
N SER A 116 32.03 -8.57 -4.64
CA SER A 116 32.85 -8.40 -5.86
C SER A 116 34.30 -8.03 -5.57
N CYS A 117 34.58 -7.46 -4.41
CA CYS A 117 35.92 -7.40 -3.86
C CYS A 117 35.86 -7.31 -2.33
N LEU A 118 36.30 -8.38 -1.65
CA LEU A 118 36.21 -8.52 -0.21
C LEU A 118 37.48 -9.17 0.34
N LEU A 119 38.14 -8.50 1.29
CA LEU A 119 39.32 -9.00 1.99
C LEU A 119 38.95 -9.40 3.43
N ILE A 120 39.33 -10.60 3.86
CA ILE A 120 39.08 -11.14 5.21
C ILE A 120 40.31 -11.91 5.71
N ARG A 121 40.55 -11.95 7.02
CA ARG A 121 41.55 -12.87 7.60
C ARG A 121 41.14 -14.32 7.36
N HIS A 122 42.08 -15.16 6.95
CA HIS A 122 41.81 -16.57 6.71
C HIS A 122 41.26 -17.26 7.96
N GLU A 123 41.95 -17.10 9.10
CA GLU A 123 41.51 -17.67 10.39
C GLU A 123 40.10 -17.22 10.78
N LEU A 124 39.74 -15.95 10.54
CA LEU A 124 38.41 -15.45 10.83
C LEU A 124 37.34 -16.04 9.90
N PHE A 125 37.68 -16.21 8.61
CA PHE A 125 36.77 -16.85 7.65
C PHE A 125 36.43 -18.28 8.10
N ASP A 126 37.42 -19.05 8.55
CA ASP A 126 37.22 -20.38 9.10
C ASP A 126 36.44 -20.33 10.43
N GLN A 127 36.77 -19.38 11.31
CA GLN A 127 36.10 -19.20 12.61
C GLN A 127 34.60 -18.95 12.44
N VAL A 128 34.18 -18.16 11.45
CA VAL A 128 32.76 -17.87 11.18
C VAL A 128 32.09 -18.91 10.29
N GLY A 129 32.80 -19.97 9.89
CA GLY A 129 32.27 -21.07 9.08
C GLY A 129 32.08 -20.75 7.60
N GLY A 130 32.82 -19.76 7.07
CA GLY A 130 32.81 -19.39 5.66
C GLY A 130 31.45 -18.95 5.11
N LEU A 131 31.27 -19.14 3.80
CA LEU A 131 30.05 -18.78 3.08
C LEU A 131 28.97 -19.89 3.21
N ASP A 132 27.70 -19.51 3.42
CA ASP A 132 26.59 -20.49 3.49
C ASP A 132 26.19 -20.97 2.09
N GLU A 133 26.62 -22.17 1.75
CA GLU A 133 26.37 -22.80 0.46
C GLU A 133 24.91 -23.20 0.24
N GLN A 134 24.16 -23.45 1.32
CA GLN A 134 22.80 -23.98 1.26
C GLN A 134 21.76 -22.89 1.02
N HIS A 135 21.97 -21.72 1.61
CA HIS A 135 20.99 -20.63 1.62
C HIS A 135 21.43 -19.47 0.74
N PHE A 136 22.73 -19.18 0.69
CA PHE A 136 23.30 -18.04 -0.02
C PHE A 136 24.24 -18.49 -1.13
N GLY A 137 23.90 -19.57 -1.84
CA GLY A 137 24.74 -20.11 -2.91
C GLY A 137 24.86 -19.22 -4.15
N VAL A 138 23.99 -18.21 -4.31
CA VAL A 138 23.94 -17.34 -5.50
C VAL A 138 23.88 -15.86 -5.16
N ARG A 139 23.17 -15.46 -4.10
CA ARG A 139 23.08 -14.06 -3.67
C ARG A 139 23.24 -13.94 -2.15
N TYR A 140 23.71 -12.76 -1.72
CA TYR A 140 23.81 -12.32 -0.33
C TYR A 140 24.79 -13.12 0.54
N SER A 141 25.70 -13.89 -0.07
CA SER A 141 26.77 -14.60 0.65
C SER A 141 27.73 -13.63 1.34
N ASP A 142 28.00 -12.51 0.69
CA ASP A 142 28.76 -11.37 1.20
C ASP A 142 28.08 -10.70 2.39
N VAL A 143 26.77 -10.45 2.30
CA VAL A 143 25.96 -9.89 3.39
C VAL A 143 25.95 -10.83 4.60
N ASP A 144 25.65 -12.11 4.38
CA ASP A 144 25.62 -13.12 5.44
C ASP A 144 26.99 -13.29 6.12
N LEU A 145 28.08 -13.35 5.35
CA LEU A 145 29.44 -13.41 5.88
C LEU A 145 29.75 -12.17 6.75
N CYS A 146 29.44 -10.97 6.25
CA CYS A 146 29.67 -9.73 6.99
C CYS A 146 28.86 -9.70 8.30
N LEU A 147 27.62 -10.19 8.29
CA LEU A 147 26.79 -10.30 9.49
C LEU A 147 27.34 -11.31 10.49
N LYS A 148 27.86 -12.47 10.05
CA LYS A 148 28.56 -13.42 10.94
C LYS A 148 29.82 -12.82 11.56
N VAL A 149 30.60 -12.10 10.76
CA VAL A 149 31.81 -11.39 11.23
C VAL A 149 31.46 -10.33 12.27
N LYS A 150 30.39 -9.56 12.07
CA LYS A 150 29.90 -8.60 13.06
C LYS A 150 29.41 -9.29 14.33
N ALA A 151 28.69 -10.40 14.21
CA ALA A 151 28.25 -11.21 15.35
C ALA A 151 29.44 -11.77 16.16
N ALA A 152 30.57 -12.03 15.52
CA ALA A 152 31.83 -12.40 16.17
C ALA A 152 32.60 -11.22 16.80
N GLY A 153 32.04 -10.00 16.77
CA GLY A 153 32.60 -8.81 17.42
C GLY A 153 33.57 -7.99 16.56
N TYR A 154 33.70 -8.32 15.28
CA TYR A 154 34.61 -7.61 14.36
C TYR A 154 33.88 -6.55 13.53
N LYS A 155 34.64 -5.56 13.07
CA LYS A 155 34.17 -4.48 12.20
C LYS A 155 34.26 -4.86 10.73
N VAL A 156 33.29 -4.40 9.95
CA VAL A 156 33.30 -4.44 8.49
C VAL A 156 33.59 -3.03 7.98
N ILE A 157 34.71 -2.85 7.30
CA ILE A 157 35.20 -1.52 6.89
C ILE A 157 35.10 -1.38 5.37
N TRP A 158 34.44 -0.33 4.93
CA TRP A 158 34.57 0.14 3.55
C TRP A 158 35.63 1.24 3.48
N THR A 159 36.45 1.25 2.42
CA THR A 159 37.49 2.26 2.22
C THR A 159 37.47 2.86 0.80
N PRO A 160 37.43 4.19 0.66
CA PRO A 160 37.52 4.84 -0.65
C PRO A 160 38.96 4.88 -1.20
N PHE A 161 39.96 4.58 -0.37
CA PHE A 161 41.38 4.63 -0.72
C PHE A 161 41.84 3.45 -1.59
N ALA A 162 40.96 2.48 -1.83
CA ALA A 162 41.09 1.48 -2.87
C ALA A 162 39.88 1.60 -3.80
N SER A 163 40.10 1.62 -5.11
CA SER A 163 39.03 1.72 -6.11
C SER A 163 39.26 0.71 -7.22
N LEU A 164 38.22 -0.05 -7.57
CA LEU A 164 38.24 -1.00 -8.67
C LEU A 164 37.08 -0.71 -9.62
N VAL A 165 37.33 -0.87 -10.91
CA VAL A 165 36.27 -0.86 -11.93
C VAL A 165 35.62 -2.23 -11.94
N HIS A 166 34.30 -2.28 -11.91
CA HIS A 166 33.51 -3.51 -12.02
C HIS A 166 32.65 -3.42 -13.28
N PHE A 167 32.85 -4.37 -14.22
CA PHE A 167 32.14 -4.38 -15.50
C PHE A 167 30.68 -4.87 -15.37
N GLY A 168 30.34 -5.47 -14.22
CA GLY A 168 28.98 -5.74 -13.77
C GLY A 168 28.41 -7.05 -14.29
N ARG A 169 28.20 -8.01 -13.37
CA ARG A 169 27.34 -9.21 -13.45
C ARG A 169 27.37 -9.98 -14.78
N GLN A 170 28.47 -9.96 -15.53
CA GLN A 170 28.53 -10.60 -16.85
C GLN A 170 28.37 -12.13 -16.73
N THR A 171 28.84 -12.69 -15.62
CA THR A 171 28.79 -14.13 -15.30
C THR A 171 27.40 -14.63 -14.89
N ILE A 172 26.51 -13.76 -14.40
CA ILE A 172 25.16 -14.16 -13.95
C ILE A 172 24.20 -14.34 -15.14
N HIS A 173 24.38 -13.55 -16.20
CA HIS A 173 23.52 -13.61 -17.38
C HIS A 173 23.62 -14.96 -18.13
N SER A 174 24.75 -15.66 -18.03
CA SER A 174 24.93 -16.98 -18.67
C SER A 174 24.22 -18.14 -17.97
N TYR A 175 23.76 -17.96 -16.71
CA TYR A 175 23.11 -19.00 -15.91
C TYR A 175 21.64 -18.68 -15.57
N ALA A 176 21.01 -17.74 -16.28
CA ALA A 176 19.65 -17.26 -15.99
C ALA A 176 18.53 -18.26 -16.39
N ASP A 177 18.64 -19.50 -15.94
CA ASP A 177 17.62 -20.54 -16.10
C ASP A 177 16.62 -20.55 -14.92
N ASN A 178 15.64 -21.45 -14.99
CA ASN A 178 14.63 -21.61 -13.93
C ASN A 178 15.22 -22.08 -12.59
N SER A 179 16.35 -22.79 -12.58
CA SER A 179 17.01 -23.23 -11.35
C SER A 179 17.61 -22.04 -10.63
N PHE A 180 18.32 -21.19 -11.37
CA PHE A 180 18.93 -19.97 -10.85
C PHE A 180 17.90 -19.01 -10.24
N VAL A 181 16.77 -18.79 -10.93
CA VAL A 181 15.67 -17.96 -10.41
C VAL A 181 15.15 -18.48 -9.07
N LYS A 182 15.01 -19.81 -8.92
CA LYS A 182 14.60 -20.42 -7.64
C LYS A 182 15.65 -20.25 -6.55
N MET A 183 16.93 -20.38 -6.88
CA MET A 183 18.02 -20.15 -5.92
C MET A 183 18.09 -18.70 -5.44
N VAL A 184 17.86 -17.73 -6.34
CA VAL A 184 17.74 -16.31 -5.99
C VAL A 184 16.57 -16.08 -5.04
N ALA A 185 15.39 -16.61 -5.33
CA ALA A 185 14.23 -16.50 -4.46
C ALA A 185 14.49 -17.12 -3.08
N ARG A 186 15.12 -18.30 -3.03
CA ARG A 186 15.53 -18.95 -1.77
C ARG A 186 16.54 -18.12 -0.98
N SER A 187 17.51 -17.50 -1.66
CA SER A 187 18.50 -16.62 -1.00
C SER A 187 17.82 -15.40 -0.39
N GLN A 188 16.86 -14.80 -1.10
CA GLN A 188 16.08 -13.67 -0.58
C GLN A 188 15.21 -14.09 0.62
N GLU A 189 14.57 -15.26 0.55
CA GLU A 189 13.78 -15.81 1.65
C GLU A 189 14.65 -16.09 2.89
N ALA A 190 15.85 -16.65 2.70
CA ALA A 190 16.80 -16.89 3.79
C ALA A 190 17.30 -15.58 4.42
N LEU A 191 17.57 -14.55 3.60
CA LEU A 191 17.99 -13.24 4.09
C LEU A 191 16.93 -12.63 5.00
N VAL A 192 15.67 -12.59 4.54
CA VAL A 192 14.55 -12.08 5.33
C VAL A 192 14.34 -12.90 6.59
N SER A 193 14.18 -14.22 6.47
CA SER A 193 13.85 -15.08 7.62
C SER A 193 14.90 -15.05 8.74
N ARG A 194 16.18 -14.86 8.41
CA ARG A 194 17.27 -14.82 9.40
C ARG A 194 17.57 -13.42 9.91
N HIS A 195 17.47 -12.42 9.04
CA HIS A 195 18.07 -11.11 9.28
C HIS A 195 17.09 -9.94 9.23
N LEU A 196 15.76 -10.17 9.17
CA LEU A 196 14.76 -9.10 9.10
C LEU A 196 14.93 -7.97 10.14
N PRO A 197 15.21 -8.24 11.44
CA PRO A 197 15.46 -7.16 12.39
C PRO A 197 16.65 -6.26 12.01
N ALA A 198 17.71 -6.84 11.45
CA ALA A 198 18.87 -6.10 10.97
C ALA A 198 18.62 -5.39 9.64
N LEU A 199 17.78 -5.98 8.76
CA LEU A 199 17.32 -5.31 7.53
C LEU A 199 16.45 -4.09 7.87
N ALA A 200 15.59 -4.19 8.88
CA ALA A 200 14.74 -3.11 9.34
C ALA A 200 15.55 -1.96 9.96
N ASN A 201 16.56 -2.29 10.77
CA ASN A 201 17.33 -1.34 11.57
C ASN A 201 18.84 -1.53 11.39
N ASP A 202 19.36 -1.14 10.23
CA ASP A 202 20.80 -1.18 9.97
C ASP A 202 21.54 -0.13 10.84
N PRO A 203 22.47 -0.52 11.73
CA PRO A 203 23.24 0.43 12.54
C PRO A 203 24.14 1.38 11.71
N ALA A 204 24.43 1.06 10.46
CA ALA A 204 25.25 1.88 9.56
C ALA A 204 24.44 2.95 8.77
N PHE A 205 23.11 2.99 8.96
CA PHE A 205 22.21 3.88 8.24
C PHE A 205 21.24 4.59 9.19
N ASN A 206 20.89 5.83 8.88
CA ASN A 206 20.04 6.62 9.76
C ASN A 206 18.57 6.13 9.64
N PRO A 207 17.91 5.78 10.76
CA PRO A 207 16.53 5.30 10.77
C PRO A 207 15.47 6.35 10.41
N ASN A 208 15.86 7.57 10.03
CA ASN A 208 14.97 8.59 9.47
C ASN A 208 15.11 8.78 7.96
N LEU A 209 16.02 8.06 7.31
CA LEU A 209 16.24 8.13 5.86
C LEU A 209 15.54 6.99 5.13
N SER A 210 15.17 7.24 3.88
CA SER A 210 14.45 6.29 3.03
C SER A 210 15.29 5.05 2.74
N LEU A 211 14.66 3.88 2.78
CA LEU A 211 15.24 2.62 2.29
C LEU A 211 14.89 2.36 0.82
N LEU A 212 14.01 3.16 0.21
CA LEU A 212 13.54 2.93 -1.15
C LEU A 212 14.60 3.30 -2.19
N HIS A 213 15.26 4.43 -1.99
CA HIS A 213 16.20 5.00 -2.93
C HIS A 213 17.65 4.72 -2.52
N LYS A 214 18.54 4.70 -3.51
CA LYS A 214 19.99 4.60 -3.29
C LYS A 214 20.62 5.94 -2.93
N GLU A 215 19.88 7.03 -3.17
CA GLU A 215 20.21 8.35 -2.68
C GLU A 215 19.91 8.46 -1.18
N VAL A 216 20.82 9.11 -0.45
CA VAL A 216 20.71 9.26 1.00
C VAL A 216 19.82 10.47 1.30
N GLN A 217 18.53 10.22 1.43
CA GLN A 217 17.50 11.27 1.58
C GLN A 217 16.37 10.84 2.54
N PRO A 218 15.58 11.79 3.09
CA PRO A 218 14.36 11.48 3.82
C PRO A 218 13.36 10.68 2.99
N GLU A 219 12.47 9.94 3.64
CA GLU A 219 11.31 9.35 2.98
C GLU A 219 10.30 10.44 2.62
N THR A 220 9.89 10.48 1.35
CA THR A 220 8.96 11.50 0.83
C THR A 220 7.78 10.90 0.06
N GLU A 221 7.78 9.60 -0.21
CA GLU A 221 6.67 8.94 -0.92
C GLU A 221 5.56 8.46 0.00
N MET A 222 5.87 8.25 1.30
CA MET A 222 4.95 7.77 2.32
C MET A 222 5.02 8.62 3.58
N ASP A 223 3.86 8.89 4.18
CA ASP A 223 3.77 9.57 5.48
C ASP A 223 3.88 8.54 6.60
N VAL A 224 5.11 8.29 7.06
CA VAL A 224 5.43 7.17 7.97
C VAL A 224 6.32 7.61 9.13
N THR A 225 6.01 7.09 10.31
CA THR A 225 6.87 7.20 11.49
C THR A 225 7.71 5.94 11.62
N TRP A 226 9.03 6.08 11.46
CA TRP A 226 9.97 4.95 11.53
C TRP A 226 10.33 4.52 12.95
N GLU A 227 10.13 5.39 13.94
CA GLU A 227 10.55 5.11 15.32
C GLU A 227 9.58 4.12 15.98
N ALA A 228 9.95 2.85 16.04
CA ALA A 228 9.14 1.82 16.68
C ALA A 228 9.06 1.98 18.21
N ALA A 229 10.08 2.57 18.87
CA ALA A 229 10.10 2.68 20.33
C ALA A 229 9.15 3.75 20.87
N PHE A 230 8.83 4.78 20.09
CA PHE A 230 7.89 5.84 20.47
C PHE A 230 6.47 5.51 20.00
N HIS A 231 5.79 4.62 20.71
CA HIS A 231 4.49 4.07 20.31
C HIS A 231 3.37 4.44 21.31
N PRO A 232 2.93 5.71 21.38
CA PRO A 232 1.97 6.16 22.40
C PRO A 232 0.51 5.76 22.11
N ARG A 233 0.22 5.34 20.88
CA ARG A 233 -1.12 4.96 20.39
C ARG A 233 -0.99 3.87 19.33
N PRO A 234 -2.03 3.06 19.11
CA PRO A 234 -2.04 2.10 18.03
C PRO A 234 -1.84 2.77 16.68
N ARG A 235 -1.06 2.13 15.83
CA ARG A 235 -0.69 2.58 14.50
C ARG A 235 -1.43 1.76 13.45
N VAL A 236 -2.06 2.46 12.52
CA VAL A 236 -2.66 1.83 11.34
C VAL A 236 -2.10 2.43 10.07
N TRP A 237 -1.57 1.55 9.23
CA TRP A 237 -1.19 1.86 7.87
C TRP A 237 -2.35 1.51 6.95
N ALA A 238 -2.68 2.37 5.98
CA ALA A 238 -3.85 2.12 5.15
C ALA A 238 -3.65 2.39 3.65
N TYR A 239 -4.24 1.52 2.84
CA TYR A 239 -4.33 1.63 1.39
C TYR A 239 -5.75 2.00 0.95
N PRO A 240 -5.98 3.24 0.52
CA PRO A 240 -7.28 3.76 0.08
C PRO A 240 -7.65 3.36 -1.36
N VAL A 241 -6.70 2.82 -2.14
CA VAL A 241 -6.77 2.45 -3.58
C VAL A 241 -7.08 3.57 -4.57
N ASN A 242 -7.95 4.52 -4.24
CA ASN A 242 -8.34 5.65 -5.09
C ASN A 242 -8.50 6.94 -4.25
N SER A 243 -8.75 8.06 -4.92
CA SER A 243 -9.05 9.36 -4.29
C SER A 243 -10.54 9.73 -4.41
N GLY A 244 -11.38 8.79 -4.85
CA GLY A 244 -12.82 8.96 -4.97
C GLY A 244 -13.56 8.59 -3.68
N GLY A 245 -14.89 8.55 -3.76
CA GLY A 245 -15.75 8.29 -2.60
C GLY A 245 -15.46 6.98 -1.89
N GLY A 246 -15.13 5.90 -2.61
CA GLY A 246 -14.75 4.62 -1.99
C GLY A 246 -13.53 4.76 -1.08
N GLY A 247 -12.45 5.36 -1.58
CA GLY A 247 -11.25 5.63 -0.79
C GLY A 247 -11.48 6.63 0.35
N GLU A 248 -12.36 7.62 0.16
CA GLU A 248 -12.69 8.56 1.23
C GLU A 248 -13.51 7.90 2.34
N TYR A 249 -14.73 7.45 2.04
CA TYR A 249 -15.69 7.01 3.05
C TYR A 249 -15.26 5.71 3.75
N ARG A 250 -14.49 4.85 3.07
CA ARG A 250 -14.04 3.57 3.66
C ARG A 250 -12.72 3.66 4.39
N VAL A 251 -11.86 4.61 4.04
CA VAL A 251 -10.48 4.65 4.54
C VAL A 251 -10.14 6.02 5.12
N ARG A 252 -10.16 7.09 4.32
CA ARG A 252 -9.65 8.39 4.77
C ARG A 252 -10.46 9.01 5.89
N ALA A 253 -11.78 9.10 5.72
CA ALA A 253 -12.63 9.75 6.70
C ALA A 253 -12.63 9.01 8.05
N PRO A 254 -12.85 7.68 8.13
CA PRO A 254 -12.74 6.93 9.38
C PRO A 254 -11.39 7.12 10.08
N LEU A 255 -10.27 6.98 9.35
CA LEU A 255 -8.95 7.08 9.95
C LEU A 255 -8.62 8.52 10.39
N ARG A 256 -8.99 9.52 9.61
CA ARG A 256 -8.84 10.94 9.97
C ARG A 256 -9.63 11.27 11.24
N ALA A 257 -10.86 10.76 11.37
CA ALA A 257 -11.66 10.98 12.58
C ALA A 257 -11.02 10.32 13.81
N LEU A 258 -10.45 9.11 13.67
CA LEU A 258 -9.67 8.48 14.74
C LEU A 258 -8.42 9.29 15.13
N GLU A 259 -7.72 9.85 14.15
CA GLU A 259 -6.54 10.69 14.39
C GLU A 259 -6.90 11.99 15.13
N GLN A 260 -7.95 12.68 14.68
CA GLN A 260 -8.45 13.90 15.30
C GLN A 260 -8.96 13.65 16.73
N ALA A 261 -9.60 12.51 16.97
CA ALA A 261 -10.02 12.06 18.29
C ALA A 261 -8.86 11.53 19.15
N ALA A 262 -7.63 11.55 18.61
CA ALA A 262 -6.43 11.15 19.31
C ALA A 262 -6.43 9.67 19.76
N LEU A 263 -7.14 8.81 19.01
CA LEU A 263 -7.32 7.38 19.32
C LEU A 263 -6.29 6.48 18.64
N ALA A 264 -5.83 6.85 17.44
CA ALA A 264 -4.85 6.09 16.67
C ALA A 264 -3.90 7.03 15.92
N GLN A 265 -2.71 6.53 15.58
CA GLN A 265 -1.78 7.16 14.65
C GLN A 265 -1.97 6.56 13.26
N ILE A 266 -2.06 7.41 12.24
CA ILE A 266 -2.42 7.00 10.89
C ILE A 266 -1.25 7.24 9.93
N SER A 267 -1.05 6.29 9.02
CA SER A 267 -0.21 6.51 7.83
C SER A 267 -0.98 6.10 6.59
N LEU A 268 -1.26 7.07 5.72
CA LEU A 268 -1.92 6.82 4.44
C LEU A 268 -0.85 6.48 3.40
N LEU A 269 -0.89 5.24 2.94
CA LEU A 269 0.01 4.78 1.89
C LEU A 269 -0.46 5.34 0.54
N PRO A 270 0.49 5.66 -0.36
CA PRO A 270 0.17 6.26 -1.64
C PRO A 270 -0.74 5.37 -2.48
N ASN A 271 -1.79 5.95 -3.05
CA ASN A 271 -2.66 5.24 -3.98
C ASN A 271 -2.03 5.18 -5.39
N SER A 272 -2.64 4.39 -6.27
CA SER A 272 -2.17 4.22 -7.64
C SER A 272 -2.60 5.35 -8.59
N GLU A 273 -3.42 6.30 -8.13
CA GLU A 273 -3.93 7.36 -9.00
C GLU A 273 -2.84 8.39 -9.30
N GLY A 274 -2.64 8.70 -10.57
CA GLY A 274 -1.60 9.63 -11.03
C GLY A 274 -0.17 9.10 -10.90
N ARG A 275 0.02 7.82 -10.55
CA ARG A 275 1.35 7.19 -10.43
C ARG A 275 1.54 6.09 -11.47
N GLU A 276 2.75 5.97 -11.99
CA GLU A 276 3.12 4.88 -12.91
C GLU A 276 3.10 3.51 -12.24
N ARG A 277 3.34 3.45 -10.92
CA ARG A 277 3.38 2.21 -10.13
C ARG A 277 2.80 2.42 -8.74
N THR A 278 2.14 1.39 -8.22
CA THR A 278 1.73 1.32 -6.82
C THR A 278 2.96 1.10 -5.95
N ARG A 279 3.20 2.02 -5.02
CA ARG A 279 4.27 1.89 -4.02
C ARG A 279 3.75 1.05 -2.86
N VAL A 280 4.45 -0.06 -2.59
CA VAL A 280 4.16 -0.97 -1.48
C VAL A 280 5.40 -1.08 -0.58
N PRO A 281 5.30 -0.88 0.75
CA PRO A 281 6.40 -1.05 1.69
C PRO A 281 7.06 -2.41 1.53
N SER A 282 8.38 -2.41 1.53
CA SER A 282 9.14 -3.65 1.62
C SER A 282 9.00 -4.28 3.01
N LEU A 283 9.40 -5.54 3.16
CA LEU A 283 9.41 -6.21 4.46
C LEU A 283 10.28 -5.48 5.50
N PRO A 284 11.51 -5.01 5.16
CA PRO A 284 12.30 -4.20 6.07
C PRO A 284 11.58 -2.93 6.53
N GLU A 285 10.86 -2.24 5.64
CA GLU A 285 10.10 -1.03 6.00
C GLU A 285 8.90 -1.34 6.92
N MET A 286 8.16 -2.42 6.64
CA MET A 286 7.07 -2.88 7.50
C MET A 286 7.59 -3.26 8.90
N ALA A 287 8.69 -4.02 8.97
CA ALA A 287 9.31 -4.42 10.22
C ALA A 287 9.93 -3.24 10.98
N ARG A 288 10.43 -2.22 10.26
CA ARG A 288 11.00 -0.99 10.86
C ARG A 288 9.92 -0.14 11.51
N ALA A 289 8.82 0.11 10.81
CA ALA A 289 7.75 0.95 11.32
C ALA A 289 6.84 0.23 12.33
N ALA A 290 6.73 -1.10 12.19
CA ALA A 290 5.95 -2.00 13.04
C ALA A 290 4.53 -1.47 13.34
N PRO A 291 3.67 -1.25 12.32
CA PRO A 291 2.30 -0.87 12.56
C PRO A 291 1.53 -2.03 13.19
N ASP A 292 0.60 -1.71 14.11
CA ASP A 292 -0.29 -2.71 14.71
C ASP A 292 -1.27 -3.27 13.69
N SER A 293 -1.67 -2.46 12.72
CA SER A 293 -2.64 -2.84 11.68
C SER A 293 -2.26 -2.34 10.29
N LEU A 294 -2.52 -3.18 9.28
CA LEU A 294 -2.51 -2.80 7.88
C LEU A 294 -3.92 -2.94 7.31
N PHE A 295 -4.52 -1.83 6.90
CA PHE A 295 -5.87 -1.75 6.37
C PHE A 295 -5.88 -1.58 4.84
N VAL A 296 -6.40 -2.55 4.11
CA VAL A 296 -6.36 -2.58 2.64
C VAL A 296 -7.75 -2.62 2.04
N LEU A 297 -8.16 -1.56 1.34
CA LEU A 297 -9.35 -1.58 0.49
C LEU A 297 -9.00 -2.25 -0.85
N HIS A 298 -9.85 -3.13 -1.42
CA HIS A 298 -9.73 -3.63 -2.83
C HIS A 298 -8.36 -4.18 -3.29
N GLY A 299 -7.49 -4.64 -2.41
CA GLY A 299 -6.11 -5.10 -2.70
C GLY A 299 -5.99 -6.46 -3.43
N ILE A 300 -6.81 -6.71 -4.45
CA ILE A 300 -7.00 -8.02 -5.12
C ILE A 300 -6.07 -8.27 -6.32
N ASN A 301 -5.12 -7.37 -6.59
CA ASN A 301 -4.11 -7.57 -7.63
C ASN A 301 -2.97 -8.51 -7.15
N ASP A 302 -2.23 -9.12 -8.09
CA ASP A 302 -1.20 -10.12 -7.73
C ASP A 302 -0.03 -9.55 -6.92
N LEU A 303 0.28 -8.26 -7.09
CA LEU A 303 1.32 -7.58 -6.30
C LEU A 303 0.90 -7.50 -4.84
N MET A 304 -0.31 -7.02 -4.55
CA MET A 304 -0.80 -6.89 -3.18
C MET A 304 -1.04 -8.23 -2.51
N ILE A 305 -1.59 -9.22 -3.21
CA ILE A 305 -1.76 -10.58 -2.67
C ILE A 305 -0.41 -11.16 -2.24
N ARG A 306 0.66 -10.96 -3.02
CA ARG A 306 2.01 -11.39 -2.66
C ARG A 306 2.50 -10.69 -1.41
N TRP A 307 2.29 -9.39 -1.28
CA TRP A 307 2.71 -8.65 -0.09
C TRP A 307 1.93 -9.03 1.16
N LEU A 308 0.63 -9.28 1.06
CA LEU A 308 -0.17 -9.80 2.18
C LEU A 308 0.37 -11.15 2.69
N ASP A 309 0.74 -12.05 1.79
CA ASP A 309 1.39 -13.33 2.16
C ASP A 309 2.72 -13.10 2.91
N LEU A 310 3.57 -12.21 2.38
CA LEU A 310 4.85 -11.88 2.99
C LEU A 310 4.68 -11.24 4.37
N TYR A 311 3.82 -10.24 4.51
CA TYR A 311 3.56 -9.61 5.82
C TYR A 311 2.98 -10.62 6.80
N ARG A 312 2.05 -11.47 6.36
CA ARG A 312 1.46 -12.52 7.20
C ARG A 312 2.51 -13.52 7.72
N LYS A 313 3.53 -13.80 6.91
CA LYS A 313 4.59 -14.76 7.24
C LYS A 313 5.69 -14.19 8.14
N TYR A 314 6.03 -12.90 7.99
CA TYR A 314 7.26 -12.33 8.54
C TYR A 314 7.05 -11.17 9.51
N THR A 315 5.81 -10.74 9.74
CA THR A 315 5.50 -9.60 10.64
C THR A 315 4.33 -9.95 11.54
N ASP A 316 4.23 -9.27 12.67
CA ASP A 316 3.12 -9.40 13.62
C ASP A 316 1.95 -8.44 13.32
N THR A 317 2.03 -7.68 12.22
CA THR A 317 1.02 -6.69 11.84
C THR A 317 -0.35 -7.34 11.58
N PHE A 318 -1.40 -6.78 12.19
CA PHE A 318 -2.78 -7.22 12.02
C PHE A 318 -3.33 -6.79 10.65
N LEU A 319 -3.38 -7.74 9.71
CA LEU A 319 -3.87 -7.50 8.35
C LEU A 319 -5.41 -7.46 8.27
N VAL A 320 -5.96 -6.28 7.96
CA VAL A 320 -7.39 -6.03 7.77
C VAL A 320 -7.67 -5.71 6.30
N PHE A 321 -8.67 -6.37 5.72
CA PHE A 321 -9.08 -6.15 4.34
C PHE A 321 -10.45 -5.50 4.27
N SER A 322 -10.74 -4.70 3.25
CA SER A 322 -12.08 -4.15 3.01
C SER A 322 -12.59 -4.40 1.60
N LEU A 323 -13.88 -4.76 1.53
CA LEU A 323 -14.66 -4.87 0.29
C LEU A 323 -16.02 -4.18 0.49
N ASP A 324 -16.37 -3.26 -0.39
CA ASP A 324 -17.61 -2.47 -0.33
C ASP A 324 -18.62 -2.80 -1.45
N ASP A 325 -18.31 -3.78 -2.30
CA ASP A 325 -19.11 -4.20 -3.46
C ASP A 325 -19.13 -5.72 -3.61
N ASN A 326 -20.19 -6.27 -4.23
CA ASN A 326 -20.28 -7.69 -4.57
C ASN A 326 -19.47 -8.00 -5.85
N LEU A 327 -18.17 -8.25 -5.67
CA LEU A 327 -17.24 -8.48 -6.78
C LEU A 327 -17.52 -9.75 -7.61
N PHE A 328 -18.46 -10.61 -7.19
CA PHE A 328 -18.81 -11.85 -7.91
C PHE A 328 -19.99 -11.69 -8.86
N HIS A 329 -20.78 -10.63 -8.72
CA HIS A 329 -22.02 -10.42 -9.49
C HIS A 329 -22.05 -9.06 -10.19
N LEU A 330 -20.91 -8.60 -10.70
CA LEU A 330 -20.80 -7.30 -11.37
C LEU A 330 -21.81 -7.15 -12.52
N PRO A 331 -22.50 -5.99 -12.62
CA PRO A 331 -23.48 -5.76 -13.66
C PRO A 331 -22.86 -5.75 -15.05
N GLN A 332 -23.58 -6.29 -16.04
CA GLN A 332 -23.13 -6.29 -17.44
C GLN A 332 -23.13 -4.88 -18.03
N LYS A 333 -24.11 -4.06 -17.64
CA LYS A 333 -24.27 -2.66 -18.03
C LYS A 333 -23.56 -1.78 -16.99
N GLY A 334 -22.45 -1.14 -17.36
CA GLY A 334 -21.66 -0.31 -16.43
C GLY A 334 -20.14 -0.34 -16.64
N GLY A 335 -19.65 -1.17 -17.58
CA GLY A 335 -18.26 -1.16 -18.04
C GLY A 335 -17.22 -1.74 -17.06
N GLN A 336 -17.56 -1.95 -15.78
CA GLN A 336 -16.67 -2.53 -14.77
C GLN A 336 -16.23 -3.97 -15.09
N LYS A 337 -17.14 -4.80 -15.61
CA LYS A 337 -16.85 -6.19 -15.97
C LYS A 337 -15.75 -6.34 -17.03
N ASN A 338 -15.58 -5.33 -17.89
CA ASN A 338 -14.53 -5.31 -18.92
C ASN A 338 -13.18 -4.79 -18.41
N ARG A 339 -13.13 -4.22 -17.21
CA ARG A 339 -11.91 -3.68 -16.58
C ARG A 339 -11.33 -4.59 -15.50
N LEU A 340 -12.09 -5.58 -15.03
CA LEU A 340 -11.71 -6.44 -13.92
C LEU A 340 -11.35 -7.87 -14.40
N PRO A 341 -10.36 -8.53 -13.78
CA PRO A 341 -10.00 -9.91 -14.12
C PRO A 341 -11.16 -10.89 -13.97
N SER A 342 -11.25 -11.87 -14.88
CA SER A 342 -12.30 -12.89 -14.88
C SER A 342 -12.21 -13.87 -13.71
N ASP A 343 -11.07 -13.95 -13.02
CA ASP A 343 -10.80 -14.87 -11.91
C ASP A 343 -11.01 -14.27 -10.52
N MET A 344 -11.91 -13.29 -10.42
CA MET A 344 -12.11 -12.47 -9.22
C MET A 344 -12.34 -13.28 -7.93
N ARG A 345 -13.17 -14.33 -7.99
CA ARG A 345 -13.43 -15.23 -6.85
C ARG A 345 -12.15 -15.91 -6.34
N LYS A 346 -11.24 -16.28 -7.23
CA LYS A 346 -9.95 -16.88 -6.86
C LYS A 346 -9.02 -15.84 -6.23
N ARG A 347 -9.00 -14.61 -6.75
CA ARG A 347 -8.20 -13.50 -6.22
C ARG A 347 -8.64 -13.09 -4.82
N VAL A 348 -9.94 -12.90 -4.59
CA VAL A 348 -10.50 -12.62 -3.26
C VAL A 348 -10.14 -13.72 -2.27
N ARG A 349 -10.30 -14.99 -2.65
CA ARG A 349 -9.89 -16.12 -1.80
C ARG A 349 -8.40 -16.11 -1.45
N ARG A 350 -7.54 -15.83 -2.44
CA ARG A 350 -6.09 -15.73 -2.21
C ARG A 350 -5.76 -14.58 -1.27
N ALA A 351 -6.34 -13.40 -1.47
CA ALA A 351 -6.12 -12.24 -0.60
C ALA A 351 -6.56 -12.53 0.84
N LEU A 352 -7.82 -12.94 1.04
CA LEU A 352 -8.40 -13.14 2.36
C LEU A 352 -7.76 -14.29 3.15
N LYS A 353 -7.18 -15.29 2.48
CA LYS A 353 -6.39 -16.35 3.14
C LYS A 353 -5.24 -15.79 3.99
N HIS A 354 -4.70 -14.63 3.62
CA HIS A 354 -3.58 -14.01 4.32
C HIS A 354 -4.03 -12.94 5.33
N CYS A 355 -5.31 -12.57 5.35
CA CYS A 355 -5.85 -11.53 6.22
C CYS A 355 -6.40 -12.13 7.52
N HIS A 356 -6.43 -11.32 8.58
CA HIS A 356 -7.06 -11.70 9.85
C HIS A 356 -8.55 -11.38 9.87
N ARG A 357 -8.93 -10.26 9.23
CA ARG A 357 -10.28 -9.73 9.27
C ARG A 357 -10.71 -9.12 7.94
N LEU A 358 -11.99 -9.24 7.64
CA LEU A 358 -12.64 -8.53 6.53
C LEU A 358 -13.66 -7.52 7.07
N ILE A 359 -13.58 -6.30 6.57
CA ILE A 359 -14.58 -5.26 6.77
C ILE A 359 -15.42 -5.10 5.50
N VAL A 360 -16.74 -5.23 5.65
CA VAL A 360 -17.73 -4.97 4.59
C VAL A 360 -18.67 -3.85 5.00
N THR A 361 -19.45 -3.30 4.06
CA THR A 361 -20.36 -2.18 4.31
C THR A 361 -21.77 -2.61 4.73
N THR A 362 -22.20 -3.83 4.40
CA THR A 362 -23.58 -4.29 4.59
C THR A 362 -23.65 -5.79 4.92
N GLU A 363 -24.75 -6.22 5.56
CA GLU A 363 -25.00 -7.63 5.86
C GLU A 363 -25.08 -8.53 4.60
N PRO A 364 -25.71 -8.11 3.48
CA PRO A 364 -25.66 -8.90 2.24
C PRO A 364 -24.23 -9.15 1.74
N LEU A 365 -23.29 -8.22 1.95
CA LEU A 365 -21.89 -8.48 1.61
C LEU A 365 -21.23 -9.45 2.59
N ARG A 366 -21.57 -9.42 3.87
CA ARG A 366 -21.11 -10.43 4.84
C ARG A 366 -21.51 -11.82 4.39
N GLU A 367 -22.76 -12.02 3.98
CA GLU A 367 -23.25 -13.30 3.47
C GLU A 367 -22.51 -13.76 2.20
N VAL A 368 -22.15 -12.82 1.31
CA VAL A 368 -21.38 -13.12 0.10
C VAL A 368 -19.96 -13.62 0.42
N TYR A 369 -19.36 -13.11 1.48
CA TYR A 369 -17.95 -13.36 1.82
C TYR A 369 -17.73 -14.31 3.01
N GLN A 370 -18.79 -14.78 3.70
CA GLN A 370 -18.70 -15.66 4.87
C GLN A 370 -17.89 -16.94 4.64
N ASP A 371 -17.90 -17.50 3.43
CA ASP A 371 -17.15 -18.70 3.08
C ASP A 371 -15.64 -18.45 2.83
N PHE A 372 -15.17 -17.21 2.94
CA PHE A 372 -13.80 -16.83 2.59
C PHE A 372 -12.94 -16.48 3.80
N ILE A 373 -13.55 -16.06 4.91
CA ILE A 373 -12.88 -15.66 6.14
C ILE A 373 -13.88 -15.68 7.30
N GLU A 374 -13.44 -16.08 8.49
CA GLU A 374 -14.30 -16.24 9.66
C GLU A 374 -14.66 -14.90 10.32
N ASP A 375 -13.67 -14.02 10.50
CA ASP A 375 -13.85 -12.72 11.16
C ASP A 375 -14.26 -11.64 10.15
N ILE A 376 -15.57 -11.35 10.11
CA ILE A 376 -16.18 -10.35 9.24
C ILE A 376 -16.93 -9.31 10.05
N TRP A 377 -16.57 -8.05 9.84
CA TRP A 377 -17.21 -6.89 10.46
C TRP A 377 -18.02 -6.12 9.42
N VAL A 378 -19.27 -5.83 9.76
CA VAL A 378 -20.13 -4.95 8.97
C VAL A 378 -19.99 -3.54 9.52
N MET A 379 -19.32 -2.68 8.76
CA MET A 379 -19.05 -1.29 9.10
C MET A 379 -19.76 -0.40 8.07
N PRO A 380 -21.00 0.05 8.33
CA PRO A 380 -21.75 0.92 7.43
C PRO A 380 -20.99 2.19 7.06
N ASN A 381 -21.36 2.80 5.94
CA ASN A 381 -20.86 4.12 5.60
C ASN A 381 -21.47 5.16 6.54
N ARG A 382 -20.66 6.15 6.94
CA ARG A 382 -21.06 7.27 7.78
C ARG A 382 -20.44 8.56 7.24
N LEU A 383 -21.01 9.69 7.61
CA LEU A 383 -20.55 11.01 7.17
C LEU A 383 -19.74 11.69 8.27
N GLU A 384 -18.65 12.34 7.89
CA GLU A 384 -17.82 13.15 8.81
C GLU A 384 -18.50 14.49 9.10
N THR A 385 -18.65 14.82 10.39
CA THR A 385 -19.30 16.03 10.86
C THR A 385 -18.61 17.28 10.35
N GLN A 386 -17.27 17.31 10.34
CA GLN A 386 -16.50 18.47 9.86
C GLN A 386 -16.84 18.84 8.41
N ARG A 387 -17.16 17.83 7.57
CA ARG A 387 -17.38 18.01 6.14
C ARG A 387 -18.85 18.17 5.77
N TRP A 388 -19.74 17.46 6.46
CA TRP A 388 -21.17 17.40 6.13
C TRP A 388 -22.07 18.16 7.10
N GLY A 389 -21.66 18.34 8.35
CA GLY A 389 -22.53 18.82 9.44
C GLY A 389 -23.06 20.24 9.24
N SER A 390 -22.23 21.12 8.67
CA SER A 390 -22.57 22.54 8.42
C SER A 390 -23.02 22.82 6.99
N LEU A 391 -23.19 21.80 6.14
CA LEU A 391 -23.65 22.02 4.77
C LEU A 391 -25.13 22.39 4.77
N GLU A 392 -25.46 23.40 3.98
CA GLU A 392 -26.82 23.84 3.76
C GLU A 392 -27.16 23.77 2.29
N SER A 393 -28.38 23.36 2.00
CA SER A 393 -28.97 23.43 0.67
C SER A 393 -30.22 24.29 0.73
N LYS A 394 -30.45 25.11 -0.29
CA LYS A 394 -31.60 26.00 -0.37
C LYS A 394 -32.75 25.29 -1.08
N ARG A 395 -33.97 25.54 -0.61
CA ARG A 395 -35.21 25.05 -1.22
C ARG A 395 -35.77 26.06 -2.21
N GLY A 396 -36.55 25.60 -3.18
CA GLY A 396 -37.33 26.43 -4.11
C GLY A 396 -36.50 27.38 -4.96
N GLN A 397 -35.31 26.96 -5.39
CA GLN A 397 -34.41 27.81 -6.18
C GLN A 397 -34.71 27.78 -7.69
N GLY A 398 -35.47 26.79 -8.17
CA GLY A 398 -35.84 26.63 -9.58
C GLY A 398 -37.10 27.41 -9.95
N LYS A 399 -37.37 27.53 -11.26
CA LYS A 399 -38.67 28.02 -11.76
C LYS A 399 -39.75 26.96 -11.60
N LYS A 400 -39.35 25.68 -11.66
CA LYS A 400 -40.13 24.51 -11.28
C LYS A 400 -39.38 23.77 -10.16
N PRO A 401 -40.05 22.85 -9.43
CA PRO A 401 -39.38 22.01 -8.45
C PRO A 401 -38.18 21.28 -9.07
N ARG A 402 -37.03 21.35 -8.40
CA ARG A 402 -35.76 20.78 -8.87
C ARG A 402 -35.65 19.33 -8.41
N VAL A 403 -35.76 18.39 -9.35
CA VAL A 403 -35.67 16.95 -9.08
C VAL A 403 -34.37 16.43 -9.66
N GLY A 404 -33.58 15.69 -8.87
CA GLY A 404 -32.23 15.36 -9.33
C GLY A 404 -31.57 14.12 -8.79
N TRP A 405 -30.46 13.79 -9.44
CA TRP A 405 -29.61 12.64 -9.13
C TRP A 405 -28.13 13.04 -9.19
N ALA A 406 -27.33 12.52 -8.25
CA ALA A 406 -25.89 12.67 -8.25
C ALA A 406 -25.19 11.31 -8.02
N GLY A 407 -24.25 10.96 -8.91
CA GLY A 407 -23.49 9.71 -8.75
C GLY A 407 -22.48 9.41 -9.85
N ALA A 408 -21.79 8.28 -9.67
CA ALA A 408 -20.67 7.86 -10.50
C ALA A 408 -21.06 6.97 -11.69
N ALA A 409 -20.08 6.62 -12.54
CA ALA A 409 -20.29 5.90 -13.80
C ALA A 409 -20.90 4.48 -13.70
N GLN A 410 -20.99 3.92 -12.48
CA GLN A 410 -21.40 2.53 -12.24
C GLN A 410 -22.93 2.29 -12.33
N HIS A 411 -23.71 3.34 -12.63
CA HIS A 411 -25.17 3.35 -12.48
C HIS A 411 -25.95 3.37 -13.80
N ARG A 412 -25.35 2.97 -14.93
CA ARG A 412 -26.03 3.12 -16.24
C ARG A 412 -27.36 2.37 -16.31
N GLY A 413 -27.41 1.12 -15.83
CA GLY A 413 -28.67 0.36 -15.77
C GLY A 413 -29.68 1.00 -14.82
N ASP A 414 -29.20 1.43 -13.64
CA ASP A 414 -30.03 2.10 -12.63
C ASP A 414 -30.73 3.35 -13.19
N LEU A 415 -30.04 4.15 -14.01
CA LEU A 415 -30.60 5.36 -14.62
C LEU A 415 -31.51 5.07 -15.84
N GLU A 416 -31.38 3.93 -16.51
CA GLU A 416 -32.32 3.55 -17.58
C GLU A 416 -33.74 3.35 -17.02
N LEU A 417 -33.88 2.97 -15.74
CA LEU A 417 -35.18 2.78 -15.07
C LEU A 417 -36.01 4.06 -14.96
N ILE A 418 -35.37 5.21 -14.79
CA ILE A 418 -36.05 6.49 -14.56
C ILE A 418 -36.37 7.22 -15.86
N ARG A 419 -35.86 6.77 -17.01
CA ARG A 419 -36.09 7.43 -18.30
C ARG A 419 -37.57 7.71 -18.58
N PRO A 420 -38.50 6.74 -18.44
CA PRO A 420 -39.91 7.00 -18.73
C PRO A 420 -40.54 8.00 -17.73
N VAL A 421 -40.02 8.04 -16.49
CA VAL A 421 -40.46 9.00 -15.46
C VAL A 421 -40.01 10.42 -15.83
N MET A 422 -38.78 10.56 -16.31
CA MET A 422 -38.25 11.84 -16.78
C MET A 422 -39.03 12.35 -18.00
N GLU A 423 -39.32 11.47 -18.97
CA GLU A 423 -40.13 11.80 -20.15
C GLU A 423 -41.55 12.27 -19.75
N ALA A 424 -42.18 11.60 -18.77
CA ALA A 424 -43.53 11.95 -18.32
C ALA A 424 -43.61 13.28 -17.55
N LEU A 425 -42.54 13.67 -16.84
CA LEU A 425 -42.52 14.84 -15.95
C LEU A 425 -41.70 16.01 -16.51
N GLN A 426 -41.23 15.93 -17.77
CA GLN A 426 -40.33 16.92 -18.37
C GLN A 426 -40.87 18.37 -18.31
N ASP A 427 -42.19 18.53 -18.40
CA ASP A 427 -42.83 19.84 -18.34
C ASP A 427 -43.24 20.27 -16.91
N GLU A 428 -43.11 19.39 -15.92
CA GLU A 428 -43.57 19.62 -14.53
C GLU A 428 -42.41 19.97 -13.58
N VAL A 429 -41.18 19.50 -13.86
CA VAL A 429 -40.01 19.67 -12.98
C VAL A 429 -38.78 20.17 -13.75
N GLU A 430 -37.74 20.60 -13.02
CA GLU A 430 -36.39 20.82 -13.55
C GLU A 430 -35.50 19.62 -13.20
N TRP A 431 -35.02 18.88 -14.20
CA TRP A 431 -34.14 17.73 -13.99
C TRP A 431 -32.68 18.16 -13.83
N VAL A 432 -32.12 17.89 -12.64
CA VAL A 432 -30.75 18.28 -12.28
C VAL A 432 -29.87 17.04 -12.08
N PHE A 433 -28.80 16.91 -12.85
CA PHE A 433 -27.88 15.78 -12.78
C PHE A 433 -26.47 16.23 -12.42
N MET A 434 -25.79 15.44 -11.60
CA MET A 434 -24.37 15.61 -11.31
C MET A 434 -23.59 14.29 -11.48
N GLY A 435 -22.45 14.36 -12.18
CA GLY A 435 -21.60 13.20 -12.45
C GLY A 435 -22.03 12.49 -13.73
N MET A 436 -22.34 11.20 -13.67
CA MET A 436 -22.65 10.44 -14.89
C MET A 436 -24.08 10.69 -15.40
N CYS A 437 -24.23 11.07 -16.66
CA CYS A 437 -25.52 11.12 -17.34
C CYS A 437 -25.47 10.25 -18.61
N PRO A 438 -26.26 9.15 -18.73
CA PRO A 438 -26.34 8.37 -19.95
C PRO A 438 -26.79 9.23 -21.13
N THR A 439 -26.20 9.00 -22.31
CA THR A 439 -26.53 9.73 -23.54
C THR A 439 -28.04 9.82 -23.83
N PRO A 440 -28.85 8.74 -23.62
CA PRO A 440 -30.29 8.80 -23.86
C PRO A 440 -31.08 9.66 -22.86
N LEU A 441 -30.51 10.01 -21.70
CA LEU A 441 -31.13 10.89 -20.71
C LEU A 441 -30.73 12.35 -20.90
N ARG A 442 -29.56 12.62 -21.51
CA ARG A 442 -29.01 13.97 -21.63
C ARG A 442 -29.99 15.00 -22.22
N PRO A 443 -30.82 14.68 -23.24
CA PRO A 443 -31.82 15.62 -23.77
C PRO A 443 -32.97 15.98 -22.81
N LEU A 444 -33.18 15.18 -21.76
CA LEU A 444 -34.23 15.37 -20.76
C LEU A 444 -33.73 16.12 -19.51
N VAL A 445 -32.43 16.43 -19.45
CA VAL A 445 -31.79 17.07 -18.29
C VAL A 445 -31.66 18.56 -18.53
N ASP A 446 -32.34 19.36 -17.71
CA ASP A 446 -32.31 20.83 -17.76
C ASP A 446 -30.98 21.39 -17.26
N GLU A 447 -30.42 20.79 -16.20
CA GLU A 447 -29.18 21.24 -15.58
C GLU A 447 -28.25 20.06 -15.32
N TYR A 448 -27.01 20.16 -15.81
CA TYR A 448 -26.01 19.10 -15.69
C TYR A 448 -24.70 19.67 -15.15
N HIS A 449 -24.13 18.95 -14.19
CA HIS A 449 -22.83 19.25 -13.58
C HIS A 449 -21.90 18.07 -13.74
N ASP A 450 -20.66 18.34 -14.13
CA ASP A 450 -19.62 17.31 -14.14
C ASP A 450 -19.22 16.87 -12.72
N GLY A 451 -18.57 15.72 -12.63
CA GLY A 451 -17.93 15.27 -11.40
C GLY A 451 -16.79 16.22 -11.01
N VAL A 452 -16.67 16.48 -9.71
CA VAL A 452 -15.58 17.28 -9.13
C VAL A 452 -14.64 16.41 -8.30
N PRO A 453 -13.40 16.86 -8.03
CA PRO A 453 -12.55 16.22 -7.04
C PRO A 453 -13.30 16.05 -5.71
N PHE A 454 -13.02 14.95 -4.99
CA PHE A 454 -13.80 14.63 -3.78
C PHE A 454 -13.74 15.74 -2.72
N VAL A 455 -12.63 16.49 -2.63
CA VAL A 455 -12.49 17.60 -1.68
C VAL A 455 -13.59 18.66 -1.85
N ASP A 456 -14.03 18.91 -3.08
CA ASP A 456 -15.07 19.90 -3.44
C ASP A 456 -16.47 19.27 -3.54
N TYR A 457 -16.55 17.94 -3.52
CA TYR A 457 -17.76 17.18 -3.81
C TYR A 457 -18.95 17.52 -2.88
N PRO A 458 -18.81 17.55 -1.55
CA PRO A 458 -19.93 17.86 -0.66
C PRO A 458 -20.52 19.25 -0.89
N GLN A 459 -19.67 20.28 -1.00
CA GLN A 459 -20.09 21.65 -1.28
C GLN A 459 -20.74 21.75 -2.65
N LYS A 460 -20.17 21.07 -3.66
CA LYS A 460 -20.75 21.05 -5.00
C LYS A 460 -22.12 20.38 -4.99
N LEU A 461 -22.28 19.27 -4.28
CA LEU A 461 -23.56 18.59 -4.13
C LEU A 461 -24.59 19.50 -3.45
N ALA A 462 -24.23 20.17 -2.35
CA ALA A 462 -25.09 21.13 -1.66
C ALA A 462 -25.61 22.24 -2.59
N SER A 463 -24.74 22.71 -3.51
CA SER A 463 -25.05 23.79 -4.46
C SER A 463 -26.11 23.44 -5.50
N LEU A 464 -26.46 22.15 -5.66
CA LEU A 464 -27.51 21.75 -6.62
C LEU A 464 -28.90 22.23 -6.21
N ASN A 465 -29.10 22.48 -4.90
CA ASN A 465 -30.36 23.01 -4.36
C ASN A 465 -31.57 22.21 -4.85
N LEU A 466 -31.53 20.88 -4.70
CA LEU A 466 -32.64 20.03 -5.10
C LEU A 466 -33.80 20.18 -4.12
N ASP A 467 -35.02 20.18 -4.66
CA ASP A 467 -36.25 20.10 -3.87
C ASP A 467 -36.61 18.63 -3.59
N LEU A 468 -36.21 17.72 -4.47
CA LEU A 468 -36.39 16.27 -4.33
C LEU A 468 -35.23 15.52 -4.99
N ALA A 469 -34.65 14.57 -4.26
CA ALA A 469 -33.62 13.70 -4.81
C ALA A 469 -34.20 12.32 -5.17
N ILE A 470 -33.63 11.71 -6.21
CA ILE A 470 -33.94 10.32 -6.59
C ILE A 470 -32.71 9.42 -6.40
N ALA A 471 -32.93 8.18 -5.98
CA ALA A 471 -31.90 7.16 -5.84
C ALA A 471 -32.37 5.82 -6.42
N PRO A 472 -32.39 5.67 -7.76
CA PRO A 472 -32.77 4.42 -8.42
C PRO A 472 -31.63 3.39 -8.31
N LEU A 473 -32.00 2.12 -8.15
CA LEU A 473 -31.14 0.94 -8.24
C LEU A 473 -31.92 -0.22 -8.88
N GLU A 474 -31.35 -0.86 -9.91
CA GLU A 474 -31.89 -2.10 -10.47
C GLU A 474 -31.89 -3.24 -9.43
N HIS A 475 -32.89 -4.13 -9.49
CA HIS A 475 -32.90 -5.34 -8.66
C HIS A 475 -31.93 -6.37 -9.22
N ASN A 476 -30.76 -6.48 -8.60
CA ASN A 476 -29.75 -7.48 -8.89
C ASN A 476 -28.86 -7.71 -7.66
N LYS A 477 -28.15 -8.84 -7.64
CA LYS A 477 -27.26 -9.25 -6.53
C LYS A 477 -26.12 -8.25 -6.22
N PHE A 478 -25.76 -7.39 -7.18
CA PHE A 478 -24.75 -6.36 -6.95
C PHE A 478 -25.32 -5.20 -6.13
N ASN A 479 -26.49 -4.71 -6.53
CA ASN A 479 -27.18 -3.60 -5.87
C ASN A 479 -27.77 -4.02 -4.51
N GLU A 480 -28.11 -5.29 -4.30
CA GLU A 480 -28.45 -5.83 -2.97
C GLU A 480 -27.30 -5.67 -1.96
N GLY A 481 -26.05 -5.71 -2.43
CA GLY A 481 -24.86 -5.51 -1.59
C GLY A 481 -24.44 -4.06 -1.40
N LYS A 482 -25.04 -3.09 -2.12
CA LYS A 482 -24.66 -1.67 -2.02
C LYS A 482 -25.00 -1.08 -0.66
N SER A 483 -24.37 0.04 -0.32
CA SER A 483 -24.69 0.81 0.89
C SER A 483 -25.77 1.88 0.64
N ASN A 484 -26.29 2.44 1.72
CA ASN A 484 -27.20 3.58 1.74
C ASN A 484 -26.52 4.96 1.54
N LEU A 485 -25.25 5.00 1.12
CA LEU A 485 -24.45 6.24 1.11
C LEU A 485 -25.12 7.42 0.38
N ARG A 486 -25.82 7.18 -0.74
CA ARG A 486 -26.54 8.26 -1.47
C ARG A 486 -27.62 8.91 -0.61
N LEU A 487 -28.34 8.11 0.18
CA LEU A 487 -29.40 8.59 1.08
C LEU A 487 -28.80 9.39 2.24
N LEU A 488 -27.61 9.01 2.71
CA LEU A 488 -26.88 9.77 3.72
C LEU A 488 -26.48 11.15 3.21
N GLU A 489 -25.86 11.22 2.03
CA GLU A 489 -25.43 12.48 1.42
C GLU A 489 -26.61 13.42 1.15
N TYR A 490 -27.71 12.89 0.58
CA TYR A 490 -28.93 13.66 0.32
C TYR A 490 -29.61 14.09 1.62
N GLY A 491 -29.67 13.18 2.61
CA GLY A 491 -30.26 13.47 3.91
C GLY A 491 -29.50 14.54 4.67
N ALA A 492 -28.16 14.53 4.66
CA ALA A 492 -27.36 15.60 5.26
C ALA A 492 -27.72 16.98 4.70
N LEU A 493 -28.02 17.05 3.40
CA LEU A 493 -28.46 18.28 2.73
C LEU A 493 -29.93 18.63 2.98
N GLY A 494 -30.68 17.78 3.67
CA GLY A 494 -32.10 17.97 3.95
C GLY A 494 -32.98 17.84 2.71
N TRP A 495 -32.55 17.00 1.76
CA TRP A 495 -33.36 16.65 0.59
C TRP A 495 -34.24 15.46 0.92
N PRO A 496 -35.55 15.52 0.63
CA PRO A 496 -36.39 14.34 0.61
C PRO A 496 -35.92 13.42 -0.53
N VAL A 497 -36.15 12.11 -0.35
CA VAL A 497 -35.62 11.10 -1.28
C VAL A 497 -36.71 10.12 -1.69
N ILE A 498 -36.85 9.90 -2.99
CA ILE A 498 -37.53 8.72 -3.56
C ILE A 498 -36.47 7.74 -4.05
N CYS A 499 -36.56 6.48 -3.63
CA CYS A 499 -35.56 5.49 -3.96
C CYS A 499 -36.17 4.14 -4.33
N SER A 500 -35.37 3.27 -4.96
CA SER A 500 -35.78 1.90 -5.22
C SER A 500 -35.97 1.13 -3.92
N ASP A 501 -36.98 0.25 -3.87
CA ASP A 501 -37.23 -0.66 -2.75
C ASP A 501 -36.20 -1.81 -2.73
N VAL A 502 -34.98 -1.48 -2.31
CA VAL A 502 -33.87 -2.41 -2.13
C VAL A 502 -33.44 -2.43 -0.66
N GLU A 503 -32.92 -3.57 -0.21
CA GLU A 503 -32.59 -3.80 1.20
C GLU A 503 -31.75 -2.67 1.84
N PRO A 504 -30.70 -2.13 1.18
CA PRO A 504 -29.91 -1.05 1.77
C PRO A 504 -30.70 0.23 2.08
N TYR A 505 -31.85 0.45 1.45
CA TYR A 505 -32.61 1.71 1.53
C TYR A 505 -33.84 1.64 2.46
N ARG A 506 -34.35 0.44 2.75
CA ARG A 506 -35.63 0.23 3.49
C ARG A 506 -35.67 0.81 4.90
N ASN A 507 -34.53 0.85 5.58
CA ASN A 507 -34.41 1.37 6.96
C ASN A 507 -34.04 2.86 6.98
N SER A 508 -34.72 3.67 6.15
CA SER A 508 -34.53 5.11 6.08
C SER A 508 -35.87 5.85 5.99
N PRO A 509 -35.92 7.16 6.28
CA PRO A 509 -37.12 7.97 6.07
C PRO A 509 -37.48 8.19 4.58
N ALA A 510 -36.68 7.68 3.64
CA ALA A 510 -36.91 7.83 2.22
C ALA A 510 -38.15 7.05 1.76
N THR A 511 -38.78 7.54 0.70
CA THR A 511 -39.91 6.84 0.08
C THR A 511 -39.40 5.74 -0.84
N CYS A 512 -39.46 4.49 -0.36
CA CYS A 512 -39.06 3.30 -1.11
C CYS A 512 -40.18 2.84 -2.05
N LEU A 513 -39.89 2.73 -3.35
CA LEU A 513 -40.86 2.33 -4.37
C LEU A 513 -40.38 1.13 -5.18
N PRO A 514 -41.29 0.27 -5.68
CA PRO A 514 -40.92 -0.75 -6.66
C PRO A 514 -40.38 -0.07 -7.93
N ASN A 515 -39.52 -0.76 -8.67
CA ASN A 515 -38.98 -0.29 -9.96
C ASN A 515 -40.03 -0.34 -11.09
N LYS A 516 -41.15 0.38 -10.89
CA LYS A 516 -42.26 0.56 -11.83
C LYS A 516 -42.39 2.06 -12.13
N PRO A 517 -42.16 2.52 -13.37
CA PRO A 517 -42.17 3.95 -13.70
C PRO A 517 -43.41 4.70 -13.23
N GLY A 518 -44.62 4.15 -13.41
CA GLY A 518 -45.86 4.80 -12.97
C GLY A 518 -45.98 5.02 -11.45
N ALA A 519 -45.32 4.19 -10.63
CA ALA A 519 -45.29 4.40 -9.18
C ALA A 519 -44.41 5.60 -8.81
N TRP A 520 -43.26 5.73 -9.48
CA TRP A 520 -42.34 6.86 -9.30
C TRP A 520 -42.94 8.16 -9.81
N GLU A 521 -43.54 8.13 -11.00
CA GLU A 521 -44.23 9.28 -11.59
C GLU A 521 -45.32 9.82 -10.64
N LYS A 522 -46.19 8.93 -10.16
CA LYS A 522 -47.24 9.28 -9.20
C LYS A 522 -46.66 9.91 -7.93
N ALA A 523 -45.67 9.25 -7.33
CA ALA A 523 -45.09 9.70 -6.07
C ALA A 523 -44.34 11.04 -6.18
N ILE A 524 -43.70 11.32 -7.32
CA ILE A 524 -43.08 12.62 -7.59
C ILE A 524 -44.17 13.67 -7.78
N ARG A 525 -45.20 13.40 -8.61
CA ARG A 525 -46.27 14.36 -8.88
C ARG A 525 -47.05 14.78 -7.63
N GLU A 526 -47.33 13.83 -6.73
CA GLU A 526 -47.98 14.12 -5.44
C GLU A 526 -47.13 15.09 -4.59
N ARG A 527 -45.80 14.92 -4.58
CA ARG A 527 -44.87 15.71 -3.76
C ARG A 527 -44.61 17.12 -4.30
N ILE A 528 -44.44 17.25 -5.61
CA ILE A 528 -44.10 18.56 -6.22
C ILE A 528 -45.23 19.60 -6.07
N HIS A 529 -46.44 19.16 -5.73
CA HIS A 529 -47.59 20.04 -5.44
C HIS A 529 -47.77 20.34 -3.94
N GLU A 530 -46.98 19.76 -3.05
CA GLU A 530 -47.04 19.95 -1.60
C GLU A 530 -45.66 20.35 -1.02
N PRO A 531 -45.16 21.56 -1.31
CA PRO A 531 -43.79 21.96 -0.99
C PRO A 531 -43.45 21.96 0.51
N ASP A 532 -44.42 22.29 1.38
CA ASP A 532 -44.21 22.28 2.84
C ASP A 532 -44.06 20.84 3.38
N ALA A 533 -44.89 19.90 2.90
CA ALA A 533 -44.78 18.49 3.27
C ALA A 533 -43.47 17.86 2.74
N LEU A 534 -43.04 18.28 1.55
CA LEU A 534 -41.78 17.88 0.94
C LEU A 534 -40.58 18.39 1.75
N ALA A 535 -40.65 19.63 2.23
CA ALA A 535 -39.69 20.22 3.16
C ALA A 535 -39.58 19.41 4.47
N ASP A 536 -40.72 19.04 5.07
CA ASP A 536 -40.76 18.23 6.29
C ASP A 536 -40.15 16.82 6.07
N GLU A 537 -40.37 16.20 4.90
CA GLU A 537 -39.70 14.95 4.53
C GLU A 537 -38.18 15.11 4.49
N GLY A 538 -37.68 16.21 3.91
CA GLY A 538 -36.26 16.54 3.88
C GLY A 538 -35.66 16.77 5.27
N ASP A 539 -36.39 17.44 6.16
CA ASP A 539 -35.97 17.68 7.54
C ASP A 539 -35.90 16.38 8.35
N ARG A 540 -36.83 15.44 8.13
CA ARG A 540 -36.74 14.08 8.70
C ARG A 540 -35.52 13.30 8.19
N MET A 541 -35.21 13.39 6.90
CA MET A 541 -33.99 12.77 6.35
C MET A 541 -32.73 13.34 7.01
N ARG A 542 -32.66 14.66 7.22
CA ARG A 542 -31.52 15.31 7.89
C ARG A 542 -31.39 14.90 9.34
N ALA A 543 -32.49 14.86 10.08
CA ALA A 543 -32.50 14.39 11.46
C ALA A 543 -31.96 12.96 11.56
N TRP A 544 -32.47 12.05 10.71
CA TRP A 544 -32.03 10.65 10.68
C TRP A 544 -30.52 10.52 10.44
N VAL A 545 -29.94 11.27 9.51
CA VAL A 545 -28.49 11.26 9.26
C VAL A 545 -27.71 11.78 10.47
N ARG A 546 -28.10 12.93 11.02
CA ARG A 546 -27.40 13.58 12.13
C ARG A 546 -27.47 12.78 13.43
N GLU A 547 -28.54 12.06 13.66
CA GLU A 547 -28.75 11.28 14.88
C GLU A 547 -28.09 9.90 14.84
N ASN A 548 -27.89 9.31 13.64
CA ASN A 548 -27.55 7.88 13.53
C ASN A 548 -26.36 7.57 12.62
N HIS A 549 -25.91 8.51 11.79
CA HIS A 549 -24.94 8.23 10.71
C HIS A 549 -23.77 9.20 10.66
N MET A 550 -23.53 9.94 11.75
CA MET A 550 -22.34 10.77 11.91
C MET A 550 -21.18 9.91 12.38
N LEU A 551 -20.03 10.01 11.72
CA LEU A 551 -18.90 9.11 11.91
C LEU A 551 -18.32 9.18 13.32
N GLU A 552 -18.26 10.38 13.89
CA GLU A 552 -17.65 10.68 15.18
C GLU A 552 -18.36 9.99 16.36
N ASP A 553 -19.65 9.67 16.21
CA ASP A 553 -20.43 8.98 17.25
C ASP A 553 -20.12 7.47 17.33
N HIS A 554 -19.27 6.96 16.43
CA HIS A 554 -19.01 5.52 16.28
C HIS A 554 -17.54 5.17 16.07
N LEU A 555 -16.63 5.98 16.61
CA LEU A 555 -15.20 5.75 16.50
C LEU A 555 -14.73 4.48 17.23
N GLU A 556 -15.43 4.09 18.30
CA GLU A 556 -15.11 2.86 19.04
C GLU A 556 -15.28 1.61 18.16
N GLU A 557 -16.33 1.55 17.35
CA GLU A 557 -16.56 0.44 16.40
C GLU A 557 -15.39 0.33 15.40
N TRP A 558 -14.87 1.47 14.93
CA TRP A 558 -13.70 1.49 14.03
C TRP A 558 -12.42 1.06 14.72
N MET A 559 -12.19 1.46 15.98
CA MET A 559 -11.06 0.96 16.77
C MET A 559 -11.14 -0.56 16.91
N GLN A 560 -12.32 -1.10 17.24
CA GLN A 560 -12.52 -2.54 17.38
C GLN A 560 -12.30 -3.28 16.05
N ALA A 561 -12.79 -2.73 14.94
CA ALA A 561 -12.66 -3.35 13.62
C ALA A 561 -11.22 -3.35 13.10
N LEU A 562 -10.42 -2.31 13.38
CA LEU A 562 -9.08 -2.15 12.80
C LEU A 562 -7.97 -2.85 13.59
N PHE A 563 -8.14 -3.07 14.88
CA PHE A 563 -7.09 -3.61 15.75
C PHE A 563 -7.44 -4.99 16.30
N SER A 564 -6.40 -5.74 16.67
CA SER A 564 -6.58 -7.01 17.36
C SER A 564 -7.04 -6.80 18.82
N ASP A 565 -7.70 -7.80 19.39
CA ASP A 565 -8.09 -7.79 20.80
C ASP A 565 -6.90 -7.55 21.74
N GLU A 566 -5.71 -8.02 21.37
CA GLU A 566 -4.50 -7.84 22.17
C GLU A 566 -4.11 -6.36 22.26
N VAL A 567 -4.06 -5.67 21.11
CA VAL A 567 -3.74 -4.24 21.04
C VAL A 567 -4.78 -3.44 21.83
N LEU A 568 -6.07 -3.74 21.66
CA LEU A 568 -7.15 -3.05 22.37
C LEU A 568 -7.07 -3.26 23.89
N ARG A 569 -6.73 -4.49 24.35
CA ARG A 569 -6.53 -4.76 25.79
C ARG A 569 -5.32 -4.02 26.37
N GLN A 570 -4.27 -3.81 25.58
CA GLN A 570 -3.09 -3.05 26.04
C GLN A 570 -3.45 -1.58 26.29
N LEU A 571 -4.38 -1.00 25.52
CA LEU A 571 -4.85 0.38 25.72
C LEU A 571 -5.67 0.57 27.00
N LEU A 572 -6.37 -0.48 27.45
CA LEU A 572 -7.20 -0.45 28.66
C LEU A 572 -6.39 -0.63 29.95
N LYS A 573 -5.10 -1.00 29.86
CA LYS A 573 -4.24 -1.07 31.04
C LYS A 573 -3.91 0.37 31.47
N PRO A 574 -4.15 0.75 32.75
CA PRO A 574 -3.71 2.05 33.24
C PRO A 574 -2.19 2.16 33.06
N ALA A 575 -1.72 3.32 32.59
CA ALA A 575 -0.29 3.61 32.52
C ALA A 575 0.31 3.43 33.91
N GLY A 576 1.15 2.40 34.04
CA GLY A 576 1.78 2.00 35.31
C GLY A 576 2.87 2.95 35.76
#